data_AF-A0A2H1GMG8-F1
#
_entry.id   AF-A0A2H1GMG8-F1
#
_cell.length_a   1.000
_cell.length_b   1.000
_cell.length_c   1.000
_cell.angle_alpha   90.00
_cell.angle_beta   90.00
_cell.angle_gamma   90.00
#
_symmetry.space_group_name_H-M   'P 1'
#
loop_
_entity.id
_entity.type
_entity.pdbx_description
1 polymer ?
#
loop_
_entity_poly.entity_id
_entity_poly.type
_entity_poly.pdbx_seq_one_letter_code
_entity_poly.pdbx_strand_id
1 'polypeptide(L)'
;MDLDKREVFDNFKYISYAAFKSLGKLPKPNSTEDMEYLREHAKPGAAHEPENAARSPYVVFFSYEWRGKTSVPYGERDDSKGSQYKGMIDAIQLLLVSPPELTDTTNLSEDRIFMWLDVASIDQINQEPGAQDRGVSALPLVIALCNTMISLVDDTYFARAWCAVEVLVMQSLLSYGHHRHLEHQRLAGTVQGRLVPSDRLAEVRDVAVNDMKYLLTKPEDRASIRFLARQSELLARDVLRKVT
;
A
#
# COMPACT_ATOMS: atom_id res chain seq x y z
N MET A 1 -13.77 20.24 18.75
CA MET A 1 -13.08 19.07 18.17
C MET A 1 -14.03 18.51 17.13
N ASP A 2 -13.72 18.71 15.84
CA ASP A 2 -14.56 18.40 14.67
C ASP A 2 -15.04 16.94 14.66
N LEU A 3 -16.31 16.71 14.97
CA LEU A 3 -16.95 15.42 14.72
C LEU A 3 -17.05 15.16 13.21
N ASP A 4 -17.28 16.21 12.42
CA ASP A 4 -17.35 16.18 10.95
C ASP A 4 -16.06 15.68 10.28
N LYS A 5 -14.87 15.88 10.89
CA LYS A 5 -13.59 15.42 10.30
C LYS A 5 -13.32 13.93 10.53
N ARG A 6 -13.91 13.33 11.57
CA ARG A 6 -13.83 11.87 11.78
C ARG A 6 -14.65 11.11 10.74
N GLU A 7 -15.63 11.75 10.13
CA GLU A 7 -16.39 11.18 9.02
C GLU A 7 -15.64 11.23 7.68
N VAL A 8 -14.50 11.93 7.59
CA VAL A 8 -13.77 12.10 6.32
C VAL A 8 -12.67 11.04 6.12
N PHE A 9 -12.14 10.46 7.21
CA PHE A 9 -11.02 9.51 7.15
C PHE A 9 -11.34 8.23 7.93
N ASP A 10 -11.08 7.05 7.34
CA ASP A 10 -11.11 5.81 8.11
C ASP A 10 -9.96 5.83 9.13
N ASN A 11 -10.16 5.15 10.27
CA ASN A 11 -9.09 4.97 11.25
C ASN A 11 -7.95 4.22 10.55
N PHE A 12 -6.73 4.74 10.67
CA PHE A 12 -5.54 4.06 10.17
C PHE A 12 -5.43 2.69 10.87
N LYS A 13 -5.73 1.63 10.13
CA LYS A 13 -5.69 0.24 10.60
C LYS A 13 -4.57 -0.48 9.87
N TYR A 14 -3.80 -1.22 10.64
CA TYR A 14 -2.82 -2.14 10.10
C TYR A 14 -2.98 -3.48 10.80
N ILE A 15 -2.72 -4.55 10.06
CA ILE A 15 -2.84 -5.92 10.54
C ILE A 15 -1.45 -6.48 10.79
N SER A 16 -1.28 -7.31 11.82
CA SER A 16 0.02 -7.96 12.02
C SER A 16 0.30 -8.92 10.88
N TYR A 17 1.57 -9.02 10.47
CA TYR A 17 2.00 -10.00 9.47
C TYR A 17 1.66 -11.43 9.90
N ALA A 18 1.76 -11.74 11.20
CA ALA A 18 1.37 -13.04 11.75
C ALA A 18 -0.12 -13.36 11.51
N ALA A 19 -1.03 -12.40 11.74
CA ALA A 19 -2.45 -12.59 11.48
C ALA A 19 -2.72 -12.76 9.97
N PHE A 20 -2.11 -11.93 9.13
CA PHE A 20 -2.22 -12.07 7.68
C PHE A 20 -1.71 -13.43 7.17
N LYS A 21 -0.56 -13.88 7.68
CA LYS A 21 0.00 -15.20 7.37
C LYS A 21 -0.94 -16.33 7.80
N SER A 22 -1.60 -16.19 8.95
CA SER A 22 -2.53 -17.19 9.50
C SER A 22 -3.81 -17.33 8.69
N LEU A 23 -4.27 -16.28 8.00
CA LEU A 23 -5.40 -16.36 7.05
C LEU A 23 -5.15 -17.34 5.89
N GLY A 24 -3.89 -17.53 5.47
CA GLY A 24 -3.53 -18.44 4.37
C GLY A 24 -3.97 -17.98 2.98
N LYS A 25 -4.61 -16.81 2.86
CA LYS A 25 -5.18 -16.26 1.62
C LYS A 25 -5.27 -14.73 1.71
N LEU A 26 -5.41 -14.08 0.56
CA LEU A 26 -5.77 -12.65 0.54
C LEU A 26 -7.22 -12.52 1.02
N PRO A 27 -7.52 -11.66 2.00
CA PRO A 27 -8.86 -11.52 2.54
C PRO A 27 -9.82 -11.01 1.46
N LYS A 28 -11.05 -11.49 1.47
CA LYS A 28 -12.09 -11.07 0.52
C LYS A 28 -12.97 -10.01 1.19
N PRO A 29 -13.18 -8.82 0.58
CA PRO A 29 -14.04 -7.80 1.15
C PRO A 29 -15.43 -8.32 1.48
N ASN A 30 -16.01 -9.11 0.56
CA ASN A 30 -17.34 -9.69 0.69
C ASN A 30 -17.44 -10.92 1.62
N SER A 31 -16.35 -11.31 2.28
CA SER A 31 -16.37 -12.38 3.28
C SER A 31 -16.50 -11.77 4.67
N THR A 32 -17.66 -11.96 5.30
CA THR A 32 -17.88 -11.53 6.69
C THR A 32 -16.83 -12.12 7.62
N GLU A 33 -16.51 -13.40 7.46
CA GLU A 33 -15.50 -14.12 8.25
C GLU A 33 -14.11 -13.47 8.09
N ASP A 34 -13.67 -13.20 6.86
CA ASP A 34 -12.35 -12.59 6.62
C ASP A 34 -12.29 -11.19 7.24
N MET A 35 -13.35 -10.39 7.08
CA MET A 35 -13.39 -9.01 7.59
C MET A 35 -13.55 -8.94 9.11
N GLU A 36 -14.26 -9.87 9.73
CA GLU A 36 -14.32 -10.01 11.20
C GLU A 36 -12.96 -10.41 11.76
N TYR A 37 -12.32 -11.43 11.18
CA TYR A 37 -10.97 -11.84 11.57
C TYR A 37 -9.98 -10.67 11.47
N LEU A 38 -10.01 -9.91 10.37
CA LEU A 38 -9.16 -8.73 10.20
C LEU A 38 -9.46 -7.66 11.25
N ARG A 39 -10.73 -7.40 11.59
CA ARG A 39 -11.11 -6.42 12.61
C ARG A 39 -10.60 -6.81 13.99
N GLU A 40 -10.68 -8.09 14.36
CA GLU A 40 -10.18 -8.61 15.63
C GLU A 40 -8.65 -8.49 15.76
N HIS A 41 -7.93 -8.55 14.63
CA HIS A 41 -6.47 -8.51 14.59
C HIS A 41 -5.89 -7.18 14.10
N ALA A 42 -6.75 -6.21 13.77
CA ALA A 42 -6.34 -4.87 13.40
C ALA A 42 -5.96 -4.08 14.66
N LYS A 43 -4.79 -3.47 14.64
CA LYS A 43 -4.41 -2.49 15.67
C LYS A 43 -4.79 -1.09 15.21
N PRO A 44 -5.41 -0.26 16.08
CA PRO A 44 -5.63 1.14 15.77
C PRO A 44 -4.28 1.87 15.71
N GLY A 45 -4.09 2.68 14.67
CA GLY A 45 -2.99 3.63 14.58
C GLY A 45 -3.10 4.71 15.65
N ALA A 46 -2.49 4.45 16.80
CA ALA A 46 -2.17 5.38 17.89
C ALA A 46 -3.25 6.43 18.25
N ALA A 47 -4.11 6.07 19.21
CA ALA A 47 -4.63 7.02 20.19
C ALA A 47 -4.36 6.59 21.65
N HIS A 48 -4.05 5.32 21.91
CA HIS A 48 -3.79 4.80 23.26
C HIS A 48 -2.88 3.57 23.21
N GLU A 49 -1.56 3.74 23.08
CA GLU A 49 -0.65 2.73 23.61
C GLU A 49 -0.02 3.26 24.91
N PRO A 50 -0.01 2.46 26.00
CA PRO A 50 0.65 2.84 27.24
C PRO A 50 2.15 3.01 27.01
N GLU A 51 2.79 3.89 27.79
CA GLU A 51 4.22 4.29 27.76
C GLU A 51 5.26 3.14 27.78
N ASN A 52 4.83 1.87 27.84
CA ASN A 52 5.69 0.68 27.92
C ASN A 52 5.76 -0.17 26.62
N ALA A 53 5.14 0.24 25.50
CA ALA A 53 5.36 -0.43 24.21
C ALA A 53 6.71 0.00 23.61
N ALA A 54 7.78 -0.70 24.01
CA ALA A 54 9.17 -0.24 23.84
C ALA A 54 9.66 0.01 22.39
N ARG A 55 8.89 -0.29 21.33
CA ARG A 55 9.28 0.01 19.94
C ARG A 55 8.07 0.21 19.01
N SER A 56 8.11 1.24 18.17
CA SER A 56 7.10 1.54 17.14
C SER A 56 6.95 0.40 16.11
N PRO A 57 5.74 0.19 15.56
CA PRO A 57 5.47 -0.81 14.53
C PRO A 57 6.25 -0.49 13.24
N TYR A 58 6.71 -1.54 12.54
CA TYR A 58 7.27 -1.41 11.19
C TYR A 58 6.14 -1.67 10.17
N VAL A 59 5.69 -0.60 9.51
CA VAL A 59 4.53 -0.65 8.62
C VAL A 59 4.97 -0.85 7.18
N VAL A 60 4.46 -1.91 6.56
CA VAL A 60 4.63 -2.21 5.13
C VAL A 60 3.34 -1.87 4.39
N PHE A 61 3.45 -1.02 3.37
CA PHE A 61 2.39 -0.78 2.39
C PHE A 61 2.63 -1.67 1.17
N PHE A 62 1.66 -2.50 0.83
CA PHE A 62 1.70 -3.25 -0.43
C PHE A 62 0.93 -2.50 -1.50
N SER A 63 1.62 -2.10 -2.57
CA SER A 63 0.97 -1.64 -3.79
C SER A 63 0.92 -2.79 -4.80
N TYR A 64 -0.26 -3.08 -5.34
CA TYR A 64 -0.48 -4.22 -6.24
C TYR A 64 -1.72 -4.01 -7.12
N GLU A 65 -1.70 -4.60 -8.31
CA GLU A 65 -2.88 -4.62 -9.18
C GLU A 65 -3.96 -5.56 -8.62
N TRP A 66 -5.25 -5.34 -8.87
CA TRP A 66 -6.28 -6.35 -8.57
C TRP A 66 -6.42 -7.31 -9.75
N ARG A 67 -6.17 -8.61 -9.52
CA ARG A 67 -6.12 -9.63 -10.59
C ARG A 67 -7.44 -10.37 -10.83
N GLY A 68 -8.52 -9.91 -10.23
CA GLY A 68 -9.84 -10.53 -10.34
C GLY A 68 -10.50 -10.35 -11.69
N LYS A 69 -11.30 -11.35 -12.08
CA LYS A 69 -12.18 -11.22 -13.26
C LYS A 69 -13.11 -10.01 -13.06
N THR A 70 -12.99 -9.05 -13.96
CA THR A 70 -13.77 -7.80 -14.04
C THR A 70 -15.28 -8.01 -14.27
N SER A 71 -15.74 -9.24 -14.44
CA SER A 71 -17.15 -9.59 -14.66
C SER A 71 -17.99 -9.61 -13.39
N VAL A 72 -17.40 -9.38 -12.21
CA VAL A 72 -18.13 -9.31 -10.94
C VAL A 72 -17.81 -7.96 -10.28
N PRO A 73 -18.78 -7.21 -9.73
CA PRO A 73 -18.57 -5.87 -9.16
C PRO A 73 -17.56 -5.81 -7.99
N TYR A 74 -17.08 -6.96 -7.52
CA TYR A 74 -16.11 -7.14 -6.44
C TYR A 74 -15.18 -8.33 -6.73
N GLY A 75 -14.68 -8.43 -7.96
CA GLY A 75 -13.87 -9.55 -8.45
C GLY A 75 -12.76 -10.00 -7.49
N GLU A 76 -12.42 -11.29 -7.52
CA GLU A 76 -11.42 -11.89 -6.62
C GLU A 76 -10.10 -11.14 -6.70
N ARG A 77 -9.62 -10.52 -5.62
CA ARG A 77 -8.41 -9.68 -5.74
C ARG A 77 -7.16 -10.47 -6.08
N ASP A 78 -7.13 -11.72 -5.65
CA ASP A 78 -6.11 -12.69 -6.03
C ASP A 78 -6.61 -13.61 -7.15
N ASP A 79 -5.69 -14.24 -7.86
CA ASP A 79 -6.03 -15.31 -8.80
C ASP A 79 -6.38 -16.61 -8.08
N SER A 80 -6.92 -17.59 -8.81
CA SER A 80 -7.27 -18.90 -8.26
C SER A 80 -6.07 -19.69 -7.73
N LYS A 81 -4.84 -19.23 -7.96
CA LYS A 81 -3.61 -19.85 -7.46
C LYS A 81 -3.09 -19.17 -6.20
N GLY A 82 -3.74 -18.11 -5.70
CA GLY A 82 -3.31 -17.35 -4.53
C GLY A 82 -1.98 -16.62 -4.77
N SER A 83 -1.75 -16.21 -6.01
CA SER A 83 -0.52 -15.57 -6.45
C SER A 83 -0.14 -14.35 -5.61
N GLN A 84 -1.05 -13.42 -5.37
CA GLN A 84 -0.77 -12.17 -4.69
C GLN A 84 -0.46 -12.40 -3.23
N TYR A 85 -1.28 -13.20 -2.55
CA TYR A 85 -1.01 -13.62 -1.18
C TYR A 85 0.38 -14.21 -1.06
N LYS A 86 0.72 -15.18 -1.93
CA LYS A 86 2.07 -15.79 -1.95
C LYS A 86 3.17 -14.76 -2.22
N GLY A 87 2.94 -13.82 -3.13
CA GLY A 87 3.87 -12.73 -3.42
C GLY A 87 4.10 -11.81 -2.22
N MET A 88 3.05 -11.47 -1.46
CA MET A 88 3.17 -10.67 -0.24
C MET A 88 3.94 -11.42 0.85
N ILE A 89 3.67 -12.71 1.04
CA ILE A 89 4.41 -13.55 2.00
C ILE A 89 5.89 -13.61 1.62
N ASP A 90 6.19 -13.94 0.36
CA ASP A 90 7.56 -14.02 -0.14
C ASP A 90 8.29 -12.68 -0.01
N ALA A 91 7.62 -11.57 -0.33
CA ALA A 91 8.19 -10.23 -0.17
C ALA A 91 8.53 -9.89 1.29
N ILE A 92 7.66 -10.21 2.26
CA ILE A 92 7.98 -9.99 3.68
C ILE A 92 9.14 -10.90 4.12
N GLN A 93 9.16 -12.15 3.68
CA GLN A 93 10.27 -13.06 3.99
C GLN A 93 11.60 -12.54 3.43
N LEU A 94 11.59 -12.06 2.18
CA LEU A 94 12.75 -11.43 1.56
C LEU A 94 13.16 -10.15 2.31
N LEU A 95 12.22 -9.33 2.75
CA LEU A 95 12.49 -8.12 3.52
C LEU A 95 13.22 -8.43 4.84
N LEU A 96 12.80 -9.49 5.53
CA LEU A 96 13.38 -9.91 6.81
C LEU A 96 14.81 -10.45 6.69
N VAL A 97 15.16 -11.05 5.55
CA VAL A 97 16.51 -11.62 5.31
C VAL A 97 17.42 -10.73 4.47
N SER A 98 16.91 -9.59 4.00
CA SER A 98 17.66 -8.66 3.16
C SER A 98 18.75 -7.92 3.96
N PRO A 99 19.85 -7.53 3.30
CA PRO A 99 20.88 -6.70 3.92
C PRO A 99 20.31 -5.36 4.42
N PRO A 100 20.74 -4.85 5.60
CA PRO A 100 20.26 -3.58 6.14
C PRO A 100 20.41 -2.39 5.21
N GLU A 101 21.38 -2.40 4.30
CA GLU A 101 21.59 -1.34 3.30
C GLU A 101 20.40 -1.21 2.34
N LEU A 102 19.71 -2.32 2.07
CA LEU A 102 18.54 -2.35 1.19
C LEU A 102 17.26 -1.90 1.91
N THR A 103 17.11 -2.25 3.17
CA THR A 103 15.80 -2.27 3.84
C THR A 103 15.72 -1.45 5.13
N ASP A 104 16.87 -1.09 5.72
CA ASP A 104 16.98 -0.47 7.05
C ASP A 104 16.32 -1.29 8.17
N THR A 105 16.33 -2.62 8.01
CA THR A 105 15.62 -3.57 8.88
C THR A 105 16.53 -4.25 9.89
N THR A 106 17.57 -3.56 10.38
CA THR A 106 18.49 -4.14 11.38
C THR A 106 17.69 -4.62 12.61
N ASN A 107 17.71 -5.92 12.88
CA ASN A 107 16.93 -6.58 13.95
C ASN A 107 15.39 -6.46 13.78
N LEU A 108 14.88 -6.37 12.56
CA LEU A 108 13.45 -6.51 12.30
C LEU A 108 13.06 -7.99 12.44
N SER A 109 11.99 -8.24 13.20
CA SER A 109 11.42 -9.56 13.42
C SER A 109 9.97 -9.61 12.93
N GLU A 110 9.46 -10.82 12.62
CA GLU A 110 8.11 -11.02 12.06
C GLU A 110 7.01 -10.35 12.91
N ASP A 111 7.13 -10.36 14.24
CA ASP A 111 6.16 -9.79 15.20
C ASP A 111 6.08 -8.25 15.17
N ARG A 112 7.08 -7.60 14.57
CA ARG A 112 7.13 -6.14 14.43
C ARG A 112 6.60 -5.64 13.10
N ILE A 113 6.30 -6.54 12.16
CA ILE A 113 5.79 -6.18 10.85
C ILE A 113 4.26 -6.07 10.89
N PHE A 114 3.79 -4.92 10.46
CA PHE A 114 2.38 -4.64 10.27
C PHE A 114 2.14 -4.26 8.82
N MET A 115 1.03 -4.72 8.26
CA MET A 115 0.68 -4.51 6.88
C MET A 115 -0.51 -3.57 6.81
N TRP A 116 -0.39 -2.56 5.95
CA TRP A 116 -1.56 -1.84 5.49
C TRP A 116 -1.99 -2.46 4.15
N LEU A 117 -3.27 -2.86 4.06
CA LEU A 117 -3.83 -3.50 2.88
C LEU A 117 -5.08 -2.74 2.44
N ASP A 118 -5.14 -2.35 1.17
CA ASP A 118 -6.34 -1.74 0.56
C ASP A 118 -7.62 -2.52 0.82
N VAL A 119 -7.50 -3.84 0.96
CA VAL A 119 -8.64 -4.74 1.19
C VAL A 119 -9.16 -4.73 2.62
N ALA A 120 -8.28 -4.48 3.58
CA ALA A 120 -8.66 -4.40 4.99
C ALA A 120 -9.03 -2.97 5.41
N SER A 121 -8.56 -1.97 4.66
CA SER A 121 -8.56 -0.56 5.09
C SER A 121 -9.43 0.37 4.25
N ILE A 122 -10.01 -0.11 3.15
CA ILE A 122 -10.99 0.63 2.36
C ILE A 122 -12.29 -0.15 2.43
N ASP A 123 -13.40 0.53 2.78
CA ASP A 123 -14.73 -0.10 2.86
C ASP A 123 -15.23 -0.49 1.47
N GLN A 124 -14.83 -1.71 1.12
CA GLN A 124 -15.14 -2.50 -0.07
C GLN A 124 -16.50 -2.32 -0.71
N ILE A 125 -17.46 -2.58 0.15
CA ILE A 125 -18.77 -3.13 -0.17
C ILE A 125 -19.83 -2.06 0.06
N ASN A 126 -19.49 -1.06 0.88
CA ASN A 126 -20.35 0.03 1.21
C ASN A 126 -20.50 0.95 -0.02
N GLN A 127 -21.70 0.89 -0.61
CA GLN A 127 -22.09 1.69 -1.76
C GLN A 127 -22.66 3.05 -1.36
N GLU A 128 -22.73 3.36 -0.07
CA GLU A 128 -23.11 4.70 0.38
C GLU A 128 -22.18 5.74 -0.25
N PRO A 129 -22.71 6.83 -0.83
CA PRO A 129 -21.90 7.88 -1.42
C PRO A 129 -20.82 8.38 -0.45
N GLY A 130 -19.56 8.41 -0.92
CA GLY A 130 -18.42 8.83 -0.11
C GLY A 130 -17.79 7.76 0.77
N ALA A 131 -18.39 6.56 0.92
CA ALA A 131 -17.83 5.53 1.81
C ALA A 131 -16.46 5.01 1.36
N GLN A 132 -16.30 4.78 0.06
CA GLN A 132 -15.04 4.37 -0.56
C GLN A 132 -14.05 5.54 -0.64
N ASP A 133 -14.56 6.76 -0.86
CA ASP A 133 -13.76 7.97 -1.00
C ASP A 133 -12.95 8.29 0.26
N ARG A 134 -13.44 7.90 1.44
CA ARG A 134 -12.70 8.05 2.72
C ARG A 134 -11.40 7.26 2.73
N GLY A 135 -11.44 5.99 2.30
CA GLY A 135 -10.26 5.13 2.25
C GLY A 135 -9.28 5.60 1.17
N VAL A 136 -9.81 5.98 0.01
CA VAL A 136 -9.02 6.54 -1.10
C VAL A 136 -8.34 7.85 -0.70
N SER A 137 -9.06 8.75 -0.01
CA SER A 137 -8.52 10.02 0.47
C SER A 137 -7.46 9.86 1.56
N ALA A 138 -7.44 8.72 2.25
CA ALA A 138 -6.44 8.40 3.26
C ALA A 138 -5.13 7.83 2.67
N LEU A 139 -5.12 7.36 1.41
CA LEU A 139 -3.95 6.74 0.78
C LEU A 139 -2.64 7.56 0.91
N PRO A 140 -2.61 8.87 0.68
CA PRO A 140 -1.37 9.64 0.79
C PRO A 140 -0.84 9.66 2.23
N LEU A 141 -1.73 9.75 3.21
CA LEU A 141 -1.37 9.72 4.63
C LEU A 141 -0.83 8.33 5.00
N VAL A 142 -1.46 7.27 4.50
CA VAL A 142 -1.01 5.90 4.72
C VAL A 142 0.40 5.68 4.17
N ILE A 143 0.66 6.13 2.94
CA ILE A 143 1.98 6.01 2.29
C ILE A 143 3.02 6.82 3.07
N ALA A 144 2.66 8.02 3.54
CA ALA A 144 3.54 8.84 4.37
C ALA A 144 3.82 8.27 5.76
N LEU A 145 2.99 7.34 6.26
CA LEU A 145 3.18 6.69 7.55
C LEU A 145 3.88 5.32 7.45
N CYS A 146 4.03 4.76 6.26
CA CYS A 146 4.67 3.46 6.10
C CYS A 146 6.20 3.56 6.11
N ASN A 147 6.87 2.56 6.66
CA ASN A 147 8.34 2.47 6.61
C ASN A 147 8.80 2.01 5.23
N THR A 148 8.11 1.01 4.67
CA THR A 148 8.45 0.45 3.36
C THR A 148 7.20 0.28 2.52
N MET A 149 7.25 0.79 1.30
CA MET A 149 6.33 0.38 0.24
C MET A 149 6.96 -0.77 -0.54
N ILE A 150 6.20 -1.86 -0.72
CA ILE A 150 6.56 -2.95 -1.64
C ILE A 150 5.55 -2.97 -2.78
N SER A 151 6.02 -2.68 -3.98
CA SER A 151 5.28 -2.81 -5.23
C SER A 151 5.36 -4.25 -5.73
N LEU A 152 4.23 -4.96 -5.83
CA LEU A 152 4.19 -6.28 -6.47
C LEU A 152 4.09 -6.10 -7.98
N VAL A 153 5.24 -6.10 -8.65
CA VAL A 153 5.31 -5.71 -10.07
C VAL A 153 5.04 -6.88 -11.02
N ASP A 154 4.26 -6.59 -12.05
CA ASP A 154 4.09 -7.38 -13.26
C ASP A 154 4.11 -6.44 -14.48
N ASP A 155 3.85 -6.99 -15.67
CA ASP A 155 3.95 -6.25 -16.92
C ASP A 155 2.92 -5.10 -17.05
N THR A 156 1.84 -5.14 -16.27
CA THR A 156 0.73 -4.17 -16.32
C THR A 156 0.72 -3.17 -15.18
N TYR A 157 1.44 -3.46 -14.10
CA TYR A 157 1.47 -2.66 -12.87
C TYR A 157 1.65 -1.15 -13.10
N PHE A 158 2.71 -0.74 -13.82
CA PHE A 158 2.99 0.69 -14.04
C PHE A 158 2.06 1.37 -15.04
N ALA A 159 1.24 0.61 -15.78
CA ALA A 159 0.24 1.19 -16.66
C ALA A 159 -1.03 1.61 -15.89
N ARG A 160 -1.16 1.27 -14.61
CA ARG A 160 -2.35 1.56 -13.78
C ARG A 160 -2.20 2.90 -13.07
N ALA A 161 -3.24 3.74 -13.14
CA ALA A 161 -3.16 5.11 -12.61
C ALA A 161 -2.96 5.16 -11.08
N TRP A 162 -3.65 4.30 -10.33
CA TRP A 162 -3.50 4.20 -8.87
C TRP A 162 -2.10 3.74 -8.47
N CYS A 163 -1.59 2.66 -9.07
CA CYS A 163 -0.22 2.20 -8.81
C CYS A 163 0.82 3.28 -9.17
N ALA A 164 0.66 3.97 -10.31
CA ALA A 164 1.56 5.03 -10.72
C ALA A 164 1.56 6.21 -9.74
N VAL A 165 0.40 6.64 -9.23
CA VAL A 165 0.34 7.75 -8.26
C VAL A 165 0.88 7.36 -6.89
N GLU A 166 0.65 6.12 -6.43
CA GLU A 166 1.22 5.60 -5.19
C GLU A 166 2.75 5.57 -5.25
N VAL A 167 3.30 5.07 -6.36
CA VAL A 167 4.74 5.10 -6.65
C VAL A 167 5.26 6.54 -6.66
N LEU A 168 4.54 7.48 -7.30
CA LEU A 168 4.94 8.89 -7.33
C LEU A 168 4.98 9.50 -5.92
N VAL A 169 3.97 9.25 -5.09
CA VAL A 169 3.92 9.70 -3.69
C VAL A 169 5.13 9.15 -2.94
N MET A 170 5.35 7.84 -2.97
CA MET A 170 6.44 7.20 -2.24
C MET A 170 7.81 7.68 -2.73
N GLN A 171 8.04 7.74 -4.05
CA GLN A 171 9.29 8.22 -4.64
C GLN A 171 9.59 9.67 -4.20
N SER A 172 8.57 10.50 -4.04
CA SER A 172 8.73 11.87 -3.52
C SER A 172 9.17 11.88 -2.04
N LEU A 173 8.72 10.90 -1.26
CA LEU A 173 9.03 10.75 0.16
C LEU A 173 10.40 10.12 0.46
N LEU A 174 11.00 9.38 -0.48
CA LEU A 174 12.31 8.73 -0.28
C LEU A 174 13.40 9.71 0.17
N SER A 175 13.32 10.95 -0.31
CA SER A 175 14.23 12.04 0.05
C SER A 175 14.27 12.39 1.54
N TYR A 176 13.24 12.03 2.31
CA TYR A 176 13.17 12.26 3.76
C TYR A 176 13.93 11.19 4.57
N GLY A 177 14.53 10.19 3.90
CA GLY A 177 15.54 9.28 4.46
C GLY A 177 15.02 8.08 5.26
N HIS A 178 13.76 8.08 5.70
CA HIS A 178 13.18 7.05 6.57
C HIS A 178 12.20 6.11 5.86
N HIS A 179 11.99 6.30 4.56
CA HIS A 179 11.18 5.43 3.73
C HIS A 179 12.05 4.55 2.83
N ARG A 180 11.52 3.38 2.45
CA ARG A 180 12.06 2.55 1.38
C ARG A 180 10.96 2.22 0.37
N HIS A 181 11.35 2.12 -0.89
CA HIS A 181 10.48 1.63 -1.94
C HIS A 181 11.16 0.46 -2.65
N LEU A 182 10.55 -0.71 -2.53
CA LEU A 182 11.05 -1.96 -3.10
C LEU A 182 10.06 -2.50 -4.13
N GLU A 183 10.58 -3.13 -5.18
CA GLU A 183 9.80 -3.90 -6.14
C GLU A 183 9.99 -5.39 -5.85
N HIS A 184 8.88 -6.11 -5.66
CA HIS A 184 8.87 -7.57 -5.67
C HIS A 184 8.69 -8.06 -7.10
N GLN A 185 9.76 -8.63 -7.65
CA GLN A 185 9.77 -9.19 -8.99
C GLN A 185 9.71 -10.71 -8.92
N ARG A 186 8.68 -11.30 -9.54
CA ARG A 186 8.60 -12.77 -9.66
C ARG A 186 9.66 -13.27 -10.63
N LEU A 187 10.35 -14.31 -10.23
CA LEU A 187 11.26 -15.02 -11.10
C LEU A 187 10.47 -16.13 -11.83
N ALA A 188 10.63 -16.18 -13.16
CA ALA A 188 9.90 -17.14 -13.98
C ALA A 188 10.29 -18.58 -13.60
N GLY A 189 9.30 -19.42 -13.31
CA GLY A 189 9.51 -20.84 -13.00
C GLY A 189 9.91 -21.14 -11.56
N THR A 190 9.96 -20.15 -10.67
CA THR A 190 10.26 -20.36 -9.24
C THR A 190 9.11 -19.93 -8.35
N VAL A 191 9.15 -20.41 -7.10
CA VAL A 191 8.21 -19.99 -6.05
C VAL A 191 8.64 -18.66 -5.41
N GLN A 192 9.94 -18.37 -5.42
CA GLN A 192 10.53 -17.17 -4.83
C GLN A 192 10.75 -16.07 -5.87
N GLY A 193 10.53 -14.82 -5.46
CA GLY A 193 10.88 -13.63 -6.20
C GLY A 193 12.20 -13.01 -5.73
N ARG A 194 12.38 -11.73 -6.04
CA ARG A 194 13.45 -10.89 -5.50
C ARG A 194 12.92 -9.51 -5.14
N LEU A 195 13.54 -8.89 -4.14
CA LEU A 195 13.34 -7.47 -3.85
C LEU A 195 14.47 -6.65 -4.48
N VAL A 196 14.10 -5.57 -5.15
CA VAL A 196 15.04 -4.59 -5.69
C VAL A 196 14.59 -3.17 -5.30
N PRO A 197 15.52 -2.22 -5.08
CA PRO A 197 15.13 -0.82 -4.95
C PRO A 197 14.36 -0.35 -6.18
N SER A 198 13.29 0.42 -5.96
CA SER A 198 12.56 1.06 -7.05
C SER A 198 13.18 2.41 -7.38
N ASP A 199 13.45 2.65 -8.66
CA ASP A 199 13.84 3.96 -9.20
C ASP A 199 12.93 4.32 -10.39
N ARG A 200 11.66 4.57 -10.08
CA ARG A 200 10.58 4.73 -11.08
C ARG A 200 10.08 6.16 -11.19
N LEU A 201 10.69 7.11 -10.49
CA LEU A 201 10.21 8.49 -10.43
C LEU A 201 10.05 9.08 -11.83
N ALA A 202 11.04 8.90 -12.71
CA ALA A 202 10.99 9.41 -14.07
C ALA A 202 9.85 8.80 -14.91
N GLU A 203 9.53 7.51 -14.69
CA GLU A 203 8.52 6.77 -15.45
C GLU A 203 7.09 7.19 -15.09
N VAL A 204 6.85 7.53 -13.82
CA VAL A 204 5.51 7.86 -13.29
C VAL A 204 5.23 9.35 -13.13
N ARG A 205 6.23 10.21 -13.34
CA ARG A 205 6.11 11.67 -13.12
C ARG A 205 5.03 12.32 -13.99
N ASP A 206 4.76 11.76 -15.16
CA ASP A 206 3.76 12.30 -16.09
C ASP A 206 2.31 11.99 -15.67
N VAL A 207 2.07 11.20 -14.62
CA VAL A 207 0.71 10.80 -14.19
C VAL A 207 -0.21 12.02 -13.89
N ALA A 208 0.36 13.16 -13.47
CA ALA A 208 -0.39 14.39 -13.21
C ALA A 208 -0.92 15.10 -14.47
N VAL A 209 -0.25 14.90 -15.61
CA VAL A 209 -0.47 15.64 -16.86
C VAL A 209 -0.87 14.75 -18.04
N ASN A 210 -0.59 13.46 -17.94
CA ASN A 210 -0.85 12.44 -18.95
C ASN A 210 -1.65 11.27 -18.35
N ASP A 211 -2.64 11.58 -17.51
CA ASP A 211 -3.48 10.59 -16.85
C ASP A 211 -4.32 9.74 -17.84
N MET A 212 -4.42 10.15 -19.11
CA MET A 212 -5.05 9.36 -20.17
C MET A 212 -4.20 8.17 -20.64
N LYS A 213 -2.87 8.22 -20.45
CA LYS A 213 -1.95 7.10 -20.68
C LYS A 213 -2.21 5.93 -19.73
N TYR A 214 -2.73 6.23 -18.55
CA TYR A 214 -2.89 5.28 -17.46
C TYR A 214 -4.29 4.66 -17.41
N LEU A 215 -4.34 3.36 -17.19
CA LEU A 215 -5.55 2.57 -17.06
C LEU A 215 -6.24 2.87 -15.73
N LEU A 216 -7.55 3.11 -15.81
CA LEU A 216 -8.44 3.31 -14.67
C LEU A 216 -9.58 2.29 -14.73
N THR A 217 -9.90 1.70 -13.57
CA THR A 217 -11.12 0.88 -13.44
C THR A 217 -12.36 1.79 -13.41
N LYS A 218 -12.26 2.93 -12.72
CA LYS A 218 -13.33 3.92 -12.58
C LYS A 218 -12.90 5.25 -13.20
N PRO A 219 -13.54 5.71 -14.29
CA PRO A 219 -13.20 6.98 -14.92
C PRO A 219 -13.26 8.19 -13.98
N GLU A 220 -14.14 8.16 -12.97
CA GLU A 220 -14.33 9.21 -11.97
C GLU A 220 -13.12 9.42 -11.04
N ASP A 221 -12.29 8.39 -10.81
CA ASP A 221 -11.09 8.47 -9.96
C ASP A 221 -10.04 9.45 -10.53
N ARG A 222 -10.16 9.80 -11.82
CA ARG A 222 -9.23 10.65 -12.56
C ARG A 222 -8.96 11.98 -11.87
N ALA A 223 -9.97 12.59 -11.28
CA ALA A 223 -9.80 13.86 -10.54
C ALA A 223 -8.89 13.67 -9.32
N SER A 224 -9.12 12.60 -8.55
CA SER A 224 -8.31 12.23 -7.38
C SER A 224 -6.87 11.91 -7.76
N ILE A 225 -6.66 11.11 -8.82
CA ILE A 225 -5.32 10.82 -9.36
C ILE A 225 -4.56 12.11 -9.68
N ARG A 226 -5.17 13.02 -10.45
CA ARG A 226 -4.53 14.29 -10.81
C ARG A 226 -4.21 15.14 -9.59
N PHE A 227 -5.14 15.22 -8.64
CA PHE A 227 -4.95 15.98 -7.41
C PHE A 227 -3.76 15.45 -6.61
N LEU A 228 -3.74 14.13 -6.34
CA LEU A 228 -2.67 13.49 -5.58
C LEU A 228 -1.31 13.62 -6.26
N ALA A 229 -1.25 13.39 -7.58
CA ALA A 229 -0.01 13.52 -8.32
C ALA A 229 0.58 14.93 -8.24
N ARG A 230 -0.27 15.96 -8.34
CA ARG A 230 0.15 17.36 -8.17
C ARG A 230 0.61 17.66 -6.75
N GLN A 231 -0.04 17.10 -5.73
CA GLN A 231 0.40 17.24 -4.33
C GLN A 231 1.79 16.62 -4.14
N SER A 232 2.03 15.43 -4.69
CA SER A 232 3.34 14.76 -4.62
C SER A 232 4.44 15.57 -5.30
N GLU A 233 4.16 16.16 -6.46
CA GLU A 233 5.13 17.04 -7.12
C GLU A 233 5.52 18.25 -6.26
N LEU A 234 4.59 18.80 -5.47
CA LEU A 234 4.91 19.90 -4.56
C LEU A 234 5.83 19.43 -3.43
N LEU A 235 5.56 18.26 -2.85
CA LEU A 235 6.42 17.66 -1.80
C LEU A 235 7.84 17.39 -2.32
N ALA A 236 7.98 16.93 -3.57
CA ALA A 236 9.28 16.67 -4.19
C ALA A 236 10.11 17.94 -4.45
N ARG A 237 9.46 19.09 -4.68
CA ARG A 237 10.15 20.35 -5.05
C ARG A 237 10.86 21.03 -3.87
N ASP A 238 10.36 20.89 -2.65
CA ASP A 238 10.96 21.53 -1.47
C ASP A 238 12.26 20.86 -1.01
N VAL A 239 12.48 19.61 -1.40
CA VAL A 239 13.72 18.87 -1.13
C VAL A 239 14.85 19.38 -2.03
N LEU A 240 14.56 19.66 -3.31
CA LEU A 240 15.55 20.14 -4.27
C LEU A 240 16.02 21.57 -3.99
N ARG A 241 15.22 22.40 -3.32
CA ARG A 241 15.61 23.76 -2.92
C ARG A 241 16.59 23.82 -1.74
N LYS A 242 16.79 22.75 -0.99
CA LYS A 242 17.77 22.69 0.11
C LYS A 242 19.17 22.23 -0.30
N VAL A 243 19.36 21.88 -1.58
CA VAL A 243 20.62 21.36 -2.15
C VAL A 243 21.25 22.37 -3.13
N THR A 244 20.77 23.62 -3.15
CA THR A 244 21.36 24.74 -3.90
C THR A 244 21.63 25.90 -2.96
#